data_AF-A0A7X7J0H9-F1
#
_entry.id   AF-A0A7X7J0H9-F1
#
_cell.length_a   1.000
_cell.length_b   1.000
_cell.length_c   1.000
_cell.angle_alpha   90.00
_cell.angle_beta   90.00
_cell.angle_gamma   90.00
#
_symmetry.space_group_name_H-M   'P 1'
#
loop_
_entity.id
_entity.type
_entity.pdbx_description
1 polymer ?
#
loop_
_entity_poly.entity_id
_entity_poly.type
_entity_poly.pdbx_seq_one_letter_code
_entity_poly.pdbx_strand_id
1 'polypeptide(L)'
;MKSGIVHGRSPWLAAVALLTAVGCGGSDGSDGSDTVVSLNYVAQGWPLGMAASNNPANGPRLQAEAPRQMRNVPSGSDATRYWSQLRFGSPEKPNRFVLLVDDTRPEPVRIYLDANQNGDLGDDSGPLDNRGTGAFARTLDLRLSYPGLPDPQAYRIWFFINDRGWKTHTCAFYSQCHRRGTLAVGGRTLTLVLFDNPADGDYSNDLLVVDLNGSGKVDADEEFEPGEVIGDTQLKLKSISPAGDRVVLTPVR
;
A
#
# COMPACT_ATOMS: atom_id res chain seq x y z
N MET A 1 30.89 2.55 -50.10
CA MET A 1 31.68 3.48 -49.29
C MET A 1 31.46 3.12 -47.83
N LYS A 2 32.52 2.78 -47.11
CA LYS A 2 32.52 2.52 -45.67
C LYS A 2 32.52 3.87 -44.96
N SER A 3 31.68 4.03 -43.94
CA SER A 3 31.94 4.92 -42.81
C SER A 3 31.40 4.24 -41.57
N GLY A 4 32.27 4.07 -40.58
CA GLY A 4 31.96 3.48 -39.29
C GLY A 4 32.12 4.51 -38.18
N ILE A 5 32.25 3.98 -36.96
CA ILE A 5 32.36 4.60 -35.63
C ILE A 5 30.98 4.57 -34.92
N VAL A 6 30.66 3.68 -33.99
CA VAL A 6 31.31 3.11 -32.77
C VAL A 6 30.86 3.82 -31.49
N HIS A 7 30.34 2.96 -30.59
CA HIS A 7 30.21 3.05 -29.12
C HIS A 7 29.03 3.80 -28.48
N GLY A 8 28.28 3.02 -27.69
CA GLY A 8 27.29 3.47 -26.72
C GLY A 8 26.60 2.28 -26.04
N ARG A 9 27.36 1.28 -25.58
CA ARG A 9 26.85 0.31 -24.61
C ARG A 9 26.70 1.04 -23.27
N SER A 10 25.48 1.28 -22.82
CA SER A 10 25.19 1.59 -21.42
C SER A 10 24.51 0.38 -20.78
N PRO A 11 25.15 -0.27 -19.80
CA PRO A 11 24.57 -1.33 -19.00
C PRO A 11 23.90 -0.71 -17.77
N TRP A 12 22.60 -0.94 -17.58
CA TRP A 12 21.98 -0.83 -16.27
C TRP A 12 21.20 -2.12 -16.01
N LEU A 13 21.96 -3.19 -15.80
CA LEU A 13 21.53 -4.30 -14.97
C LEU A 13 21.35 -3.72 -13.57
N ALA A 14 20.09 -3.56 -13.14
CA ALA A 14 19.79 -3.35 -11.74
C ALA A 14 20.22 -4.61 -10.99
N ALA A 15 21.38 -4.53 -10.32
CA ALA A 15 21.79 -5.54 -9.38
C ALA A 15 20.77 -5.54 -8.22
N VAL A 16 19.93 -6.57 -8.18
CA VAL A 16 19.16 -6.91 -6.99
C VAL A 16 20.16 -7.31 -5.92
N ALA A 17 20.35 -6.45 -4.93
CA ALA A 17 21.08 -6.82 -3.73
C ALA A 17 20.24 -7.86 -2.98
N LEU A 18 20.64 -9.13 -3.08
CA LEU A 18 20.27 -10.14 -2.09
C LEU A 18 20.91 -9.70 -0.77
N LEU A 19 20.11 -9.21 0.19
CA LEU A 19 20.49 -9.38 1.59
C LEU A 19 20.24 -10.86 1.93
N THR A 20 21.28 -11.66 1.80
CA THR A 20 21.38 -12.90 2.56
C THR A 20 21.42 -12.53 4.04
N ALA A 21 20.40 -12.94 4.80
CA ALA A 21 20.52 -13.01 6.24
C ALA A 21 21.66 -13.99 6.57
N VAL A 22 22.85 -13.45 6.85
CA VAL A 22 23.97 -14.24 7.38
C VAL A 22 23.69 -14.43 8.87
N GLY A 23 22.90 -15.46 9.19
CA GLY A 23 22.90 -16.07 10.51
C GLY A 23 24.11 -16.99 10.61
N CYS A 24 25.24 -16.48 11.08
CA CYS A 24 26.39 -17.30 11.46
C CYS A 24 26.31 -17.65 12.95
N GLY A 25 26.29 -18.96 13.24
CA GLY A 25 26.76 -19.53 14.50
C GLY A 25 25.68 -20.02 15.44
N GLY A 26 25.46 -21.34 15.46
CA GLY A 26 24.58 -22.00 16.41
C GLY A 26 25.21 -22.24 17.78
N SER A 27 24.34 -22.45 18.77
CA SER A 27 24.51 -23.36 19.91
C SER A 27 23.15 -23.51 20.60
N ASP A 28 22.88 -24.72 21.08
CA ASP A 28 21.69 -25.13 21.82
C ASP A 28 21.11 -24.06 22.75
N GLY A 29 19.82 -23.80 22.61
CA GLY A 29 19.08 -22.88 23.44
C GLY A 29 17.68 -22.65 22.89
N SER A 30 16.73 -23.48 23.31
CA SER A 30 15.30 -23.21 23.23
C SER A 30 14.93 -22.05 24.17
N ASP A 31 15.53 -20.88 23.98
CA ASP A 31 15.02 -19.65 24.58
C ASP A 31 13.81 -19.25 23.74
N GLY A 32 12.62 -19.56 24.27
CA GLY A 32 11.31 -19.25 23.70
C GLY A 32 11.06 -17.74 23.61
N SER A 33 11.92 -17.06 22.86
CA SER A 33 11.96 -15.64 22.59
C SER A 33 11.28 -15.34 21.26
N ASP A 34 10.73 -14.13 21.14
CA ASP A 34 10.00 -13.73 19.95
C ASP A 34 10.95 -13.58 18.75
N THR A 35 10.52 -14.11 17.60
CA THR A 35 11.18 -13.89 16.30
C THR A 35 10.52 -12.70 15.60
N VAL A 36 11.31 -11.71 15.21
CA VAL A 36 10.84 -10.58 14.39
C VAL A 36 11.24 -10.82 12.95
N VAL A 37 10.25 -10.83 12.04
CA VAL A 37 10.48 -10.96 10.59
C VAL A 37 10.20 -9.62 9.93
N SER A 38 11.15 -9.11 9.15
CA SER A 38 10.97 -7.90 8.36
C SER A 38 10.32 -8.20 7.00
N LEU A 39 9.40 -7.34 6.58
CA LEU A 39 8.73 -7.46 5.29
C LEU A 39 8.99 -6.21 4.43
N ASN A 40 9.31 -6.46 3.17
CA ASN A 40 9.62 -5.43 2.20
C ASN A 40 8.35 -4.91 1.51
N TYR A 41 8.34 -3.63 1.19
CA TYR A 41 7.29 -3.03 0.36
C TYR A 41 7.38 -3.53 -1.08
N VAL A 42 6.23 -3.87 -1.66
CA VAL A 42 6.12 -4.18 -3.08
C VAL A 42 5.01 -3.30 -3.68
N ALA A 43 5.40 -2.47 -4.64
CA ALA A 43 4.55 -1.40 -5.17
C ALA A 43 3.38 -1.90 -6.03
N GLN A 44 3.50 -3.07 -6.65
CA GLN A 44 2.50 -3.59 -7.57
C GLN A 44 2.59 -5.10 -7.71
N GLY A 45 1.50 -5.69 -8.21
CA GLY A 45 1.38 -7.11 -8.50
C GLY A 45 0.60 -7.85 -7.43
N TRP A 46 0.17 -9.05 -7.80
CA TRP A 46 -0.66 -9.90 -6.96
C TRP A 46 0.12 -11.18 -6.63
N PRO A 47 0.88 -11.22 -5.53
CA PRO A 47 1.60 -12.44 -5.14
C PRO A 47 0.65 -13.58 -4.83
N LEU A 48 1.20 -14.78 -4.82
CA LEU A 48 0.52 -16.02 -4.45
C LEU A 48 -0.77 -16.28 -5.25
N GLY A 49 -0.76 -15.95 -6.55
CA GLY A 49 -1.90 -16.18 -7.44
C GLY A 49 -3.16 -15.40 -7.06
N MET A 50 -3.08 -14.48 -6.10
CA MET A 50 -4.19 -13.61 -5.73
C MET A 50 -4.57 -12.74 -6.92
N ALA A 51 -5.82 -12.29 -6.96
CA ALA A 51 -6.30 -11.30 -7.92
C ALA A 51 -6.65 -10.00 -7.19
N ALA A 52 -6.77 -8.91 -7.95
CA ALA A 52 -7.39 -7.72 -7.43
C ALA A 52 -8.76 -8.07 -6.84
N SER A 53 -9.00 -7.71 -5.58
CA SER A 53 -10.33 -7.80 -5.00
C SER A 53 -11.33 -7.07 -5.91
N ASN A 54 -12.50 -7.68 -6.15
CA ASN A 54 -13.60 -7.03 -6.88
C ASN A 54 -14.37 -6.04 -5.97
N ASN A 55 -14.03 -5.96 -4.68
CA ASN A 55 -14.66 -5.07 -3.71
C ASN A 55 -13.70 -3.92 -3.41
N PRO A 56 -13.86 -2.76 -4.08
CA PRO A 56 -13.08 -1.58 -3.73
C PRO A 56 -13.46 -1.13 -2.33
N ALA A 57 -12.50 -0.52 -1.65
CA ALA A 57 -12.82 0.28 -0.48
C ALA A 57 -13.74 1.41 -0.92
N ASN A 58 -14.87 1.54 -0.24
CA ASN A 58 -15.76 2.69 -0.42
C ASN A 58 -15.04 3.91 0.12
N GLY A 59 -14.61 4.78 -0.79
CA GLY A 59 -13.97 6.03 -0.42
C GLY A 59 -14.97 7.02 0.18
N PRO A 60 -14.45 8.13 0.75
CA PRO A 60 -15.29 9.17 1.33
C PRO A 60 -16.19 9.83 0.28
N ARG A 61 -17.28 10.41 0.75
CA ARG A 61 -18.19 11.20 -0.09
C ARG A 61 -17.54 12.50 -0.55
N LEU A 62 -17.87 12.87 -1.79
CA LEU A 62 -17.64 14.20 -2.34
C LEU A 62 -18.61 15.18 -1.67
N GLN A 63 -18.10 16.29 -1.16
CA GLN A 63 -18.83 17.28 -0.38
C GLN A 63 -18.64 18.69 -0.96
N ALA A 64 -19.65 19.54 -0.89
CA ALA A 64 -19.55 20.91 -1.40
C ALA A 64 -18.66 21.82 -0.53
N GLU A 65 -18.64 21.58 0.78
CA GLU A 65 -17.91 22.41 1.74
C GLU A 65 -16.42 22.06 1.76
N ALA A 66 -15.58 23.09 1.66
CA ALA A 66 -14.15 22.95 1.82
C ALA A 66 -13.78 22.67 3.28
N PRO A 67 -12.81 21.77 3.56
CA PRO A 67 -12.24 21.67 4.90
C PRO A 67 -11.62 23.01 5.32
N ARG A 68 -11.91 23.47 6.55
CA ARG A 68 -11.55 24.81 7.04
C ARG A 68 -10.05 25.11 7.00
N GLN A 69 -9.21 24.08 7.03
CA GLN A 69 -7.77 24.21 7.04
C GLN A 69 -7.14 24.48 5.67
N MET A 70 -7.92 24.35 4.57
CA MET A 70 -7.38 24.45 3.21
C MET A 70 -7.03 25.89 2.83
N ARG A 71 -5.84 26.06 2.27
CA ARG A 71 -5.26 27.33 1.81
C ARG A 71 -4.73 27.20 0.39
N ASN A 72 -4.48 28.35 -0.24
CA ASN A 72 -4.00 28.51 -1.63
C ASN A 72 -4.71 27.58 -2.62
N VAL A 73 -6.00 27.41 -2.42
CA VAL A 73 -6.83 26.57 -3.28
C VAL A 73 -6.80 27.14 -4.70
N PRO A 74 -6.47 26.34 -5.73
CA PRO A 74 -6.46 26.79 -7.11
C PRO A 74 -7.76 27.51 -7.48
N SER A 75 -7.64 28.67 -8.13
CA SER A 75 -8.79 29.47 -8.56
C SER A 75 -9.68 28.62 -9.45
N GLY A 76 -10.93 28.41 -9.05
CA GLY A 76 -11.89 27.62 -9.81
C GLY A 76 -12.38 28.43 -11.02
N SER A 77 -12.06 27.98 -12.23
CA SER A 77 -12.72 28.49 -13.45
C SER A 77 -14.13 27.91 -13.51
N ASP A 78 -15.19 28.67 -13.19
CA ASP A 78 -16.64 28.36 -13.32
C ASP A 78 -17.13 26.93 -12.95
N ALA A 79 -16.29 26.11 -12.31
CA ALA A 79 -16.50 24.70 -12.10
C ALA A 79 -17.27 24.47 -10.80
N THR A 80 -18.15 23.47 -10.79
CA THR A 80 -18.74 23.01 -9.53
C THR A 80 -17.68 22.24 -8.76
N ARG A 81 -17.49 22.61 -7.49
CA ARG A 81 -16.36 22.13 -6.68
C ARG A 81 -16.83 21.14 -5.62
N TYR A 82 -16.11 20.04 -5.51
CA TYR A 82 -16.30 19.05 -4.47
C TYR A 82 -14.99 18.74 -3.74
N TRP A 83 -15.13 18.31 -2.50
CA TRP A 83 -14.05 17.98 -1.59
C TRP A 83 -14.23 16.56 -1.06
N SER A 84 -13.12 15.85 -0.86
CA SER A 84 -13.09 14.56 -0.18
C SER A 84 -11.83 14.44 0.66
N GLN A 85 -11.82 13.52 1.63
CA GLN A 85 -10.69 13.32 2.51
C GLN A 85 -10.40 11.84 2.67
N LEU A 86 -9.37 11.35 1.99
CA LEU A 86 -8.89 9.98 2.18
C LEU A 86 -8.20 9.86 3.54
N ARG A 87 -8.44 8.74 4.24
CA ARG A 87 -7.85 8.46 5.55
C ARG A 87 -7.17 7.11 5.51
N PHE A 88 -5.92 7.07 5.95
CA PHE A 88 -5.12 5.85 5.96
C PHE A 88 -4.24 5.71 7.22
N GLY A 89 -3.87 4.48 7.53
CA GLY A 89 -3.08 4.09 8.70
C GLY A 89 -3.90 4.10 9.98
N SER A 90 -3.19 4.24 11.11
CA SER A 90 -3.78 4.13 12.45
C SER A 90 -5.06 4.96 12.63
N PRO A 91 -6.17 4.35 13.11
CA PRO A 91 -7.42 5.05 13.38
C PRO A 91 -7.31 6.21 14.38
N GLU A 92 -6.37 6.14 15.33
CA GLU A 92 -6.16 7.17 16.35
C GLU A 92 -5.54 8.44 15.76
N LYS A 93 -4.62 8.28 14.81
CA LYS A 93 -3.92 9.38 14.14
C LYS A 93 -3.77 9.09 12.65
N PRO A 94 -4.87 9.17 11.88
CA PRO A 94 -4.85 8.80 10.47
C PRO A 94 -4.10 9.85 9.66
N ASN A 95 -3.42 9.38 8.62
CA ASN A 95 -2.95 10.20 7.52
C ASN A 95 -4.17 10.76 6.78
N ARG A 96 -4.13 12.01 6.37
CA ARG A 96 -5.28 12.74 5.82
C ARG A 96 -4.90 13.42 4.52
N PHE A 97 -5.32 12.83 3.41
CA PHE A 97 -5.11 13.42 2.09
C PHE A 97 -6.40 14.09 1.64
N VAL A 98 -6.35 15.39 1.39
CA VAL A 98 -7.51 16.15 0.93
C VAL A 98 -7.53 16.16 -0.59
N LEU A 99 -8.67 15.80 -1.16
CA LEU A 99 -8.94 15.86 -2.59
C LEU A 99 -9.84 17.07 -2.87
N LEU A 100 -9.47 17.80 -3.90
CA LEU A 100 -10.30 18.79 -4.55
C LEU A 100 -10.70 18.25 -5.92
N VAL A 101 -12.00 18.25 -6.22
CA VAL A 101 -12.56 17.76 -7.48
C VAL A 101 -13.37 18.88 -8.11
N ASP A 102 -12.85 19.44 -9.21
CA ASP A 102 -13.54 20.45 -10.01
C ASP A 102 -14.28 19.76 -11.17
N ASP A 103 -15.61 19.86 -11.16
CA ASP A 103 -16.49 19.45 -12.25
C ASP A 103 -16.45 20.48 -13.38
N THR A 104 -15.74 20.11 -14.44
CA THR A 104 -15.44 20.93 -15.62
C THR A 104 -16.17 20.50 -16.87
N ARG A 105 -17.17 19.61 -16.74
CA ARG A 105 -17.80 18.99 -17.92
C ARG A 105 -18.36 20.05 -18.88
N PRO A 106 -18.19 19.85 -20.20
CA PRO A 106 -17.79 18.61 -20.87
C PRO A 106 -16.28 18.28 -20.86
N GLU A 107 -15.43 19.18 -20.36
CA GLU A 107 -14.00 18.91 -20.23
C GLU A 107 -13.70 17.86 -19.15
N PRO A 108 -12.53 17.20 -19.20
CA PRO A 108 -12.12 16.25 -18.17
C PRO A 108 -12.11 16.88 -16.78
N VAL A 109 -12.69 16.17 -15.80
CA VAL A 109 -12.70 16.55 -14.38
C VAL A 109 -11.26 16.79 -13.91
N ARG A 110 -11.05 17.89 -13.17
CA ARG A 110 -9.75 18.21 -12.60
C ARG A 110 -9.72 17.79 -11.14
N ILE A 111 -8.71 17.02 -10.76
CA ILE A 111 -8.49 16.63 -9.36
C ILE A 111 -7.17 17.20 -8.87
N TYR A 112 -7.17 17.74 -7.66
CA TYR A 112 -5.98 18.14 -6.92
C TYR A 112 -5.91 17.34 -5.63
N LEU A 113 -4.70 17.07 -5.16
CA LEU A 113 -4.44 16.25 -3.98
C LEU A 113 -3.46 17.01 -3.08
N ASP A 114 -3.86 17.23 -1.84
CA ASP A 114 -2.98 17.62 -0.74
C ASP A 114 -2.12 16.41 -0.37
N ALA A 115 -1.01 16.23 -1.09
CA ALA A 115 -0.19 15.02 -1.05
C ALA A 115 0.77 15.03 0.14
N ASN A 116 1.19 16.23 0.58
CA ASN A 116 2.05 16.42 1.74
C ASN A 116 1.26 16.59 3.07
N GLN A 117 -0.08 16.69 3.00
CA GLN A 117 -1.01 16.77 4.13
C GLN A 117 -0.87 18.06 4.96
N ASN A 118 -0.39 19.16 4.37
CA ASN A 118 -0.17 20.42 5.07
C ASN A 118 -1.35 21.41 4.96
N GLY A 119 -2.38 21.07 4.16
CA GLY A 119 -3.55 21.90 3.91
C GLY A 119 -3.31 23.05 2.92
N ASP A 120 -2.26 23.00 2.10
CA ASP A 120 -1.87 24.02 1.13
C ASP A 120 -1.79 23.44 -0.28
N LEU A 121 -2.88 23.53 -1.04
CA LEU A 121 -2.89 22.99 -2.42
C LEU A 121 -2.02 23.79 -3.40
N GLY A 122 -1.40 24.90 -2.96
CA GLY A 122 -0.54 25.73 -3.79
C GLY A 122 0.87 25.16 -3.94
N ASP A 123 1.31 24.29 -3.03
CA ASP A 123 2.61 23.63 -3.09
C ASP A 123 2.55 22.17 -3.60
N ASP A 124 1.34 21.65 -3.81
CA ASP A 124 1.10 20.37 -4.47
C ASP A 124 1.07 20.50 -5.99
N SER A 125 1.47 19.42 -6.68
CA SER A 125 1.33 19.32 -8.13
C SER A 125 -0.15 19.18 -8.52
N GLY A 126 -0.63 19.98 -9.47
CA GLY A 126 -1.96 19.77 -10.02
C GLY A 126 -2.31 20.61 -11.25
N PRO A 127 -3.43 20.30 -11.92
CA PRO A 127 -4.31 19.15 -11.67
C PRO A 127 -3.66 17.81 -12.04
N LEU A 128 -4.09 16.72 -11.37
CA LEU A 128 -3.69 15.36 -11.69
C LEU A 128 -4.25 14.96 -13.07
N ASP A 129 -3.44 14.25 -13.86
CA ASP A 129 -3.92 13.68 -15.12
C ASP A 129 -4.92 12.52 -14.88
N ASN A 130 -5.93 12.43 -15.74
CA ASN A 130 -6.83 11.28 -15.74
C ASN A 130 -6.22 10.17 -16.61
N ARG A 131 -6.07 8.97 -16.05
CA ARG A 131 -5.41 7.82 -16.69
C ARG A 131 -6.32 6.60 -16.83
N GLY A 132 -7.63 6.74 -16.58
CA GLY A 132 -8.57 5.64 -16.80
C GLY A 132 -9.90 6.09 -17.36
N THR A 133 -10.92 5.26 -17.14
CA THR A 133 -12.28 5.44 -17.66
C THR A 133 -13.23 5.95 -16.58
N GLY A 134 -14.36 6.52 -16.99
CA GLY A 134 -15.32 7.17 -16.08
C GLY A 134 -14.98 8.65 -15.88
N ALA A 135 -15.37 9.22 -14.74
CA ALA A 135 -15.10 10.63 -14.44
C ALA A 135 -13.61 10.87 -14.16
N PHE A 136 -12.96 9.96 -13.44
CA PHE A 136 -11.52 10.03 -13.14
C PHE A 136 -10.98 8.68 -12.71
N ALA A 137 -9.77 8.31 -13.10
CA ALA A 137 -9.01 7.25 -12.43
C ALA A 137 -7.50 7.42 -12.57
N ARG A 138 -6.75 7.12 -11.51
CA ARG A 138 -5.28 7.16 -11.51
C ARG A 138 -4.70 6.38 -10.32
N THR A 139 -3.50 5.84 -10.51
CA THR A 139 -2.64 5.42 -9.39
C THR A 139 -2.17 6.62 -8.57
N LEU A 140 -2.39 6.60 -7.26
CA LEU A 140 -1.86 7.57 -6.32
C LEU A 140 -0.75 6.92 -5.48
N ASP A 141 0.42 7.56 -5.46
CA ASP A 141 1.55 7.21 -4.62
C ASP A 141 1.53 8.07 -3.36
N LEU A 142 1.15 7.46 -2.24
CA LEU A 142 0.96 8.12 -0.96
C LEU A 142 2.14 7.82 -0.01
N ARG A 143 2.35 8.73 0.94
CA ARG A 143 3.38 8.62 1.98
C ARG A 143 2.69 8.61 3.35
N LEU A 144 2.60 7.43 3.95
CA LEU A 144 1.90 7.22 5.21
C LEU A 144 2.87 7.31 6.39
N SER A 145 2.62 8.27 7.29
CA SER A 145 3.35 8.37 8.55
C SER A 145 2.75 7.42 9.57
N TYR A 146 3.60 6.70 10.31
CA TYR A 146 3.19 5.81 11.39
C TYR A 146 3.93 6.19 12.68
N PRO A 147 3.25 6.18 13.84
CA PRO A 147 3.92 6.38 15.12
C PRO A 147 5.07 5.39 15.33
N GLY A 148 6.24 5.90 15.74
CA GLY A 148 7.42 5.08 16.01
C GLY A 148 8.27 4.72 14.79
N LEU A 149 7.88 5.11 13.57
CA LEU A 149 8.75 5.07 12.41
C LEU A 149 9.32 6.46 12.11
N PRO A 150 10.62 6.57 11.80
CA PRO A 150 11.26 7.86 11.53
C PRO A 150 10.81 8.47 10.21
N ASP A 151 10.54 7.63 9.21
CA ASP A 151 10.19 8.04 7.85
C ASP A 151 8.80 7.54 7.45
N PRO A 152 8.04 8.34 6.66
CA PRO A 152 6.81 7.87 6.05
C PRO A 152 7.04 6.61 5.21
N GLN A 153 6.03 5.77 5.08
CA GLN A 153 6.06 4.53 4.32
C GLN A 153 5.31 4.68 3.00
N ALA A 154 5.78 4.00 1.96
CA ALA A 154 5.13 4.06 0.65
C ALA A 154 3.81 3.28 0.70
N TYR A 155 2.79 3.82 0.06
CA TYR A 155 1.49 3.17 -0.04
C TYR A 155 0.86 3.56 -1.37
N ARG A 156 0.38 2.59 -2.14
CA ARG A 156 -0.09 2.81 -3.51
C ARG A 156 -1.52 2.35 -3.65
N ILE A 157 -2.37 3.22 -4.20
CA ILE A 157 -3.76 2.92 -4.49
C ILE A 157 -4.11 3.18 -5.95
N TRP A 158 -5.06 2.42 -6.48
CA TRP A 158 -5.80 2.79 -7.69
C TRP A 158 -7.04 3.57 -7.27
N PHE A 159 -7.00 4.90 -7.42
CA PHE A 159 -8.12 5.77 -7.10
C PHE A 159 -9.00 5.98 -8.33
N PHE A 160 -10.32 5.95 -8.15
CA PHE A 160 -11.25 6.21 -9.24
C PHE A 160 -12.60 6.78 -8.79
N ILE A 161 -13.25 7.45 -9.73
CA ILE A 161 -14.63 7.89 -9.68
C ILE A 161 -15.29 7.40 -10.97
N ASN A 162 -15.99 6.27 -10.90
CA ASN A 162 -16.77 5.74 -12.02
C ASN A 162 -18.12 6.48 -12.16
N ASP A 163 -18.88 6.19 -13.21
CA ASP A 163 -20.16 6.89 -13.48
C ASP A 163 -21.16 6.78 -12.34
N ARG A 164 -21.20 5.63 -11.65
CA ARG A 164 -22.04 5.44 -10.47
C ARG A 164 -21.57 6.35 -9.34
N GLY A 165 -20.28 6.29 -9.02
CA GLY A 165 -19.65 7.09 -7.97
C GLY A 165 -19.83 8.58 -8.21
N TRP A 166 -19.72 9.02 -9.46
CA TRP A 166 -20.00 10.40 -9.84
C TRP A 166 -21.45 10.80 -9.51
N LYS A 167 -22.44 9.99 -9.92
CA LYS A 167 -23.86 10.25 -9.62
C LYS A 167 -24.18 10.22 -8.13
N THR A 168 -23.50 9.36 -7.36
CA THR A 168 -23.71 9.20 -5.92
C THR A 168 -22.77 10.04 -5.06
N HIS A 169 -21.93 10.89 -5.67
CA HIS A 169 -20.94 11.70 -4.98
C HIS A 169 -20.01 10.86 -4.07
N THR A 170 -19.49 9.76 -4.59
CA THR A 170 -18.57 8.85 -3.90
C THR A 170 -17.36 8.54 -4.76
N CYS A 171 -16.20 8.45 -4.13
CA CYS A 171 -15.00 7.90 -4.75
C CYS A 171 -14.74 6.48 -4.24
N ALA A 172 -13.85 5.76 -4.90
CA ALA A 172 -13.47 4.40 -4.53
C ALA A 172 -12.00 4.16 -4.87
N PHE A 173 -11.41 3.17 -4.22
CA PHE A 173 -10.03 2.78 -4.50
C PHE A 173 -9.74 1.32 -4.14
N TYR A 174 -8.65 0.80 -4.70
CA TYR A 174 -8.04 -0.47 -4.31
C TYR A 174 -6.61 -0.21 -3.84
N SER A 175 -6.14 -0.93 -2.83
CA SER A 175 -4.70 -1.07 -2.63
C SER A 175 -4.08 -1.77 -3.85
N GLN A 176 -2.94 -1.27 -4.32
CA GLN A 176 -2.14 -1.92 -5.37
C GLN A 176 -0.82 -2.48 -4.83
N CYS A 177 -0.54 -2.28 -3.54
CA CYS A 177 0.70 -2.68 -2.92
C CYS A 177 0.49 -3.75 -1.84
N HIS A 178 1.57 -4.41 -1.47
CA HIS A 178 1.60 -5.41 -0.41
C HIS A 178 2.96 -5.41 0.29
N ARG A 179 3.07 -6.18 1.37
CA ARG A 179 4.33 -6.46 2.05
C ARG A 179 4.73 -7.91 1.84
N ARG A 180 6.02 -8.17 1.63
CA ARG A 180 6.54 -9.52 1.40
C ARG A 180 7.82 -9.79 2.16
N GLY A 181 7.90 -10.95 2.79
CA GLY A 181 9.09 -11.43 3.50
C GLY A 181 9.29 -12.93 3.33
N THR A 182 10.29 -13.45 4.04
CA THR A 182 10.59 -14.89 4.09
C THR A 182 10.89 -15.32 5.51
N LEU A 183 10.43 -16.50 5.91
CA LEU A 183 10.69 -17.10 7.21
C LEU A 183 11.45 -18.43 7.04
N ALA A 184 12.60 -18.55 7.68
CA ALA A 184 13.32 -19.81 7.77
C ALA A 184 12.85 -20.60 9.01
N VAL A 185 12.26 -21.77 8.82
CA VAL A 185 11.76 -22.62 9.92
C VAL A 185 11.81 -24.10 9.55
N GLY A 186 12.36 -24.94 10.43
CA GLY A 186 12.46 -26.38 10.21
C GLY A 186 13.19 -26.77 8.92
N GLY A 187 14.21 -26.00 8.51
CA GLY A 187 14.94 -26.22 7.26
C GLY A 187 14.21 -25.80 5.98
N ARG A 188 12.99 -25.27 6.08
CA ARG A 188 12.21 -24.70 4.98
C ARG A 188 12.34 -23.18 4.96
N THR A 189 12.13 -22.57 3.79
CA THR A 189 11.93 -21.13 3.65
C THR A 189 10.51 -20.89 3.16
N LEU A 190 9.68 -20.26 4.00
CA LEU A 190 8.29 -19.94 3.71
C LEU A 190 8.19 -18.51 3.19
N THR A 191 7.30 -18.27 2.22
CA THR A 191 6.99 -16.90 1.75
C THR A 191 5.89 -16.31 2.61
N LEU A 192 6.11 -15.09 3.11
CA LEU A 192 5.14 -14.33 3.90
C LEU A 192 4.63 -13.16 3.07
N VAL A 193 3.32 -12.93 3.07
CA VAL A 193 2.67 -11.81 2.39
C VAL A 193 1.64 -11.16 3.32
N LEU A 194 1.65 -9.84 3.41
CA LEU A 194 0.53 -9.07 3.95
C LEU A 194 -0.10 -8.26 2.84
N PHE A 195 -1.40 -8.43 2.67
CA PHE A 195 -2.22 -7.59 1.82
C PHE A 195 -3.17 -6.78 2.65
N ASP A 196 -3.18 -5.47 2.39
CA ASP A 196 -4.16 -4.56 2.95
C ASP A 196 -5.44 -4.63 2.13
N ASN A 197 -6.27 -5.61 2.48
CA ASN A 197 -7.53 -5.89 1.82
C ASN A 197 -8.61 -4.84 2.12
N PRO A 198 -8.72 -4.29 3.35
CA PRO A 198 -9.56 -3.12 3.63
C PRO A 198 -9.12 -1.87 2.85
N ALA A 199 -7.88 -1.86 2.36
CA ALA A 199 -7.20 -0.71 1.77
C ALA A 199 -7.19 0.51 2.70
N ASP A 200 -7.02 0.28 4.00
CA ASP A 200 -7.02 1.34 5.01
C ASP A 200 -5.61 1.77 5.43
N GLY A 201 -4.58 1.10 4.94
CA GLY A 201 -3.17 1.37 5.25
C GLY A 201 -2.76 0.96 6.66
N ASP A 202 -3.55 0.19 7.40
CA ASP A 202 -3.22 -0.34 8.71
C ASP A 202 -3.11 -1.88 8.68
N TYR A 203 -1.90 -2.37 8.42
CA TYR A 203 -1.66 -3.81 8.31
C TYR A 203 -1.83 -4.59 9.62
N SER A 204 -2.01 -3.91 10.76
CA SER A 204 -2.11 -4.58 12.05
C SER A 204 -3.40 -5.38 12.24
N ASN A 205 -4.42 -5.11 11.40
CA ASN A 205 -5.71 -5.78 11.40
C ASN A 205 -5.91 -6.75 10.21
N ASP A 206 -4.87 -6.95 9.39
CA ASP A 206 -4.89 -7.82 8.22
C ASP A 206 -4.45 -9.25 8.54
N LEU A 207 -4.73 -10.17 7.60
CA LEU A 207 -4.26 -11.54 7.66
C LEU A 207 -2.82 -11.65 7.12
N LEU A 208 -1.98 -12.40 7.84
CA LEU A 208 -0.70 -12.84 7.33
C LEU A 208 -0.91 -14.10 6.48
N VAL A 209 -0.56 -14.00 5.19
CA VAL A 209 -0.54 -15.16 4.31
C VAL A 209 0.83 -15.81 4.35
N VAL A 210 0.89 -17.12 4.56
CA VAL A 210 2.12 -17.92 4.59
C VAL A 210 1.99 -19.08 3.61
N ASP A 211 2.78 -19.06 2.53
CA ASP A 211 2.86 -20.17 1.57
C ASP A 211 3.59 -21.35 2.23
N LEU A 212 2.83 -22.22 2.89
CA LEU A 212 3.28 -23.36 3.68
C LEU A 212 3.75 -24.49 2.78
N ASN A 213 3.08 -24.67 1.65
CA ASN A 213 3.35 -25.78 0.71
C ASN A 213 4.28 -25.39 -0.44
N GLY A 214 4.64 -24.12 -0.59
CA GLY A 214 5.54 -23.60 -1.61
C GLY A 214 4.92 -23.58 -3.02
N SER A 215 3.60 -23.60 -3.12
CA SER A 215 2.88 -23.64 -4.40
C SER A 215 2.92 -22.30 -5.15
N GLY A 216 3.25 -21.21 -4.45
CA GLY A 216 3.11 -19.86 -4.98
C GLY A 216 1.64 -19.47 -5.20
N LYS A 217 0.71 -20.10 -4.47
CA LYS A 217 -0.72 -19.78 -4.42
C LYS A 217 -1.19 -19.75 -2.97
N VAL A 218 -2.22 -18.96 -2.67
CA VAL A 218 -2.88 -18.98 -1.36
C VAL A 218 -3.84 -20.15 -1.30
N ASP A 219 -3.69 -20.98 -0.28
CA ASP A 219 -4.67 -21.99 0.12
C ASP A 219 -5.47 -21.57 1.36
N ALA A 220 -6.60 -22.21 1.62
CA ALA A 220 -7.56 -21.79 2.66
C ALA A 220 -7.02 -21.89 4.10
N ASP A 221 -5.95 -22.66 4.32
CA ASP A 221 -5.27 -22.87 5.60
C ASP A 221 -3.95 -22.09 5.72
N GLU A 222 -3.71 -21.13 4.81
CA GLU A 222 -2.49 -20.34 4.74
C GLU A 222 -2.67 -18.88 5.18
N GLU A 223 -3.84 -18.51 5.70
CA GLU A 223 -4.14 -17.18 6.22
C GLU A 223 -4.20 -17.22 7.75
N PHE A 224 -3.50 -16.29 8.41
CA PHE A 224 -3.35 -16.28 9.87
C PHE A 224 -3.62 -14.92 10.49
N GLU A 225 -4.43 -14.90 11.53
CA GLU A 225 -4.65 -13.75 12.42
C GLU A 225 -3.62 -13.72 13.57
N PRO A 226 -3.32 -12.54 14.15
CA PRO A 226 -2.62 -12.45 15.41
C PRO A 226 -3.31 -13.29 16.50
N GLY A 227 -2.61 -14.30 17.00
CA GLY A 227 -3.17 -15.28 17.92
C GLY A 227 -3.04 -16.72 17.43
N GLU A 228 -2.91 -16.93 16.13
CA GLU A 228 -2.98 -18.26 15.53
C GLU A 228 -1.60 -18.91 15.36
N VAL A 229 -1.60 -20.24 15.40
CA VAL A 229 -0.41 -21.05 15.12
C VAL A 229 -0.27 -21.20 13.62
N ILE A 230 0.92 -20.89 13.10
CA ILE A 230 1.24 -20.96 11.67
C ILE A 230 1.48 -22.42 11.31
N GLY A 231 0.50 -23.04 10.67
CA GLY A 231 0.57 -24.42 10.17
C GLY A 231 1.21 -25.40 11.15
N ASP A 232 2.24 -26.11 10.68
CA ASP A 232 3.04 -27.07 11.44
C ASP A 232 4.31 -26.45 12.07
N THR A 233 4.51 -25.13 11.99
CA THR A 233 5.80 -24.50 12.27
C THR A 233 6.14 -24.34 13.76
N GLN A 234 5.22 -24.68 14.68
CA GLN A 234 5.32 -24.41 16.12
C GLN A 234 5.57 -22.92 16.44
N LEU A 235 5.15 -22.02 15.55
CA LEU A 235 5.21 -20.58 15.75
C LEU A 235 3.80 -20.03 15.75
N LYS A 236 3.52 -19.12 16.68
CA LYS A 236 2.26 -18.37 16.75
C LYS A 236 2.49 -16.95 16.26
N LEU A 237 1.63 -16.46 15.37
CA LEU A 237 1.63 -15.04 15.00
C LEU A 237 1.21 -14.22 16.21
N LYS A 238 2.12 -13.39 16.73
CA LYS A 238 1.85 -12.56 17.91
C LYS A 238 1.29 -11.19 17.53
N SER A 239 1.88 -10.55 16.52
CA SER A 239 1.41 -9.25 16.04
C SER A 239 1.97 -8.90 14.66
N ILE A 240 1.28 -7.98 13.99
CA ILE A 240 1.69 -7.31 12.76
C ILE A 240 1.84 -5.82 13.09
N SER A 241 2.89 -5.15 12.61
CA SER A 241 2.99 -3.70 12.79
C SER A 241 1.96 -2.97 11.93
N PRO A 242 1.47 -1.78 12.34
CA PRO A 242 0.55 -0.99 11.51
C PRO A 242 1.06 -0.68 10.09
N ALA A 243 2.38 -0.54 9.92
CA ALA A 243 2.98 -0.32 8.61
C ALA A 243 3.18 -1.60 7.79
N GLY A 244 2.99 -2.78 8.39
CA GLY A 244 3.23 -4.09 7.80
C GLY A 244 4.70 -4.39 7.50
N ASP A 245 5.62 -3.56 8.00
CA ASP A 245 7.07 -3.71 7.82
C ASP A 245 7.68 -4.80 8.70
N ARG A 246 6.94 -5.28 9.70
CA ARG A 246 7.36 -6.37 10.58
C ARG A 246 6.18 -7.21 11.07
N VAL A 247 6.45 -8.49 11.29
CA VAL A 247 5.61 -9.37 12.10
C VAL A 247 6.42 -9.95 13.26
N VAL A 248 5.74 -10.25 14.36
CA VAL A 248 6.33 -10.88 15.53
C VAL A 248 5.73 -12.27 15.69
N LEU A 249 6.59 -13.28 15.80
CA LEU A 249 6.22 -14.67 15.96
C LEU A 249 6.74 -15.16 17.32
N THR A 250 5.96 -15.96 18.03
CA THR A 250 6.35 -16.54 19.32
C THR A 250 6.34 -18.06 19.24
N PRO A 251 7.34 -18.77 19.76
CA PRO A 251 7.30 -20.23 19.85
C PRO A 251 6.11 -20.73 20.66
N VAL A 252 5.44 -21.76 20.17
CA VAL A 252 4.42 -22.51 20.91
C VAL A 252 5.15 -23.41 21.91
N ARG A 253 4.77 -23.34 23.19
CA ARG A 253 5.30 -24.19 24.27
C ARG A 253 4.37 -25.34 24.57
#